data_AF-A0A6P0M6Q2-F1
#
_entry.id   AF-A0A6P0M6Q2-F1
#
_cell.length_a   1.000
_cell.length_b   1.000
_cell.length_c   1.000
_cell.angle_alpha   90.00
_cell.angle_beta   90.00
_cell.angle_gamma   90.00
#
_symmetry.space_group_name_H-M   'P 1'
#
loop_
_entity.id
_entity.type
_entity.pdbx_description
1 polymer ?
#
loop_
_entity_poly.entity_id
_entity_poly.type
_entity_poly.pdbx_seq_one_letter_code
_entity_poly.pdbx_strand_id
1 'polypeptide(L)'
;RRGTCRFPAQVTKAITPGTVFAPMHWGALWANQAEANALTHPESCPISLEPELKACAVNLVPISETDSMRSQNPNQEPLGTPILQKLKVFS
;
A
#
# COMPACT_ATOMS: atom_id res chain seq x y z
N ARG A 1 0.88 5.09 16.85
CA ARG A 1 0.47 5.48 15.47
C ARG A 1 1.19 4.53 14.53
N ARG A 2 0.45 3.76 13.71
CA ARG A 2 1.03 2.77 12.78
C ARG A 2 1.81 3.48 11.67
N GLY A 3 2.64 2.74 10.94
CA GLY A 3 3.56 3.29 9.93
C GLY A 3 2.86 4.03 8.79
N THR A 4 3.63 4.47 7.81
CA THR A 4 3.12 5.21 6.64
C THR A 4 3.57 4.53 5.37
N CYS A 5 2.64 4.41 4.41
CA CYS A 5 2.94 3.84 3.11
C CYS A 5 2.48 4.77 1.98
N ARG A 6 3.16 4.67 0.84
CA ARG A 6 2.92 5.47 -0.36
C ARG A 6 2.61 4.55 -1.52
N PHE A 7 1.51 4.83 -2.21
CA PHE A 7 1.05 4.05 -3.34
C PHE A 7 0.55 4.97 -4.45
N PRO A 8 0.76 4.62 -5.73
CA PRO A 8 -0.04 5.15 -6.82
C PRO A 8 -1.51 4.82 -6.56
N ALA A 9 -2.40 5.81 -6.65
CA ALA A 9 -3.83 5.59 -6.46
C ALA A 9 -4.53 5.27 -7.79
N GLN A 10 -5.50 4.35 -7.74
CA GLN A 10 -6.47 4.09 -8.80
C GLN A 10 -7.87 4.34 -8.25
N VAL A 11 -8.53 5.39 -8.74
CA VAL A 11 -9.91 5.66 -8.39
C VAL A 11 -10.83 4.70 -9.17
N THR A 12 -11.72 3.99 -8.49
CA THR A 12 -12.57 2.96 -9.10
C THR A 12 -13.87 2.75 -8.33
N LYS A 13 -14.96 2.47 -9.06
CA LYS A 13 -16.25 2.08 -8.45
C LYS A 13 -16.35 0.58 -8.14
N ALA A 14 -15.27 -0.18 -8.36
CA ALA A 14 -15.24 -1.64 -8.20
C ALA A 14 -15.04 -2.13 -6.76
N ILE A 15 -14.94 -1.23 -5.78
CA ILE A 15 -14.79 -1.54 -4.35
C ILE A 15 -15.88 -0.83 -3.55
N THR A 16 -16.10 -1.23 -2.31
CA THR A 16 -17.12 -0.61 -1.45
C THR A 16 -16.71 0.82 -1.06
N PRO A 17 -17.63 1.80 -1.08
CA PRO A 17 -17.36 3.14 -0.54
C PRO A 17 -16.84 3.08 0.89
N GLY A 18 -15.86 3.93 1.21
CA GLY A 18 -15.23 3.95 2.54
C GLY A 18 -14.16 2.87 2.77
N THR A 19 -13.82 2.08 1.74
CA THR A 19 -12.73 1.09 1.80
C THR A 19 -11.60 1.44 0.85
N VAL A 20 -10.41 0.93 1.16
CA VAL A 20 -9.26 0.93 0.25
C VAL A 20 -8.75 -0.48 0.09
N PHE A 21 -8.21 -0.78 -1.09
CA PHE A 21 -7.54 -2.07 -1.33
C PHE A 21 -6.09 -1.83 -1.71
N ALA A 22 -5.18 -2.30 -0.86
CA ALA A 22 -3.74 -2.27 -1.06
C ALA A 22 -3.21 -3.69 -1.22
N PRO A 23 -2.43 -3.99 -2.26
CA PRO A 23 -1.75 -5.27 -2.37
C PRO A 23 -0.59 -5.35 -1.37
N MET A 24 -0.42 -6.54 -0.78
CA MET A 24 0.55 -6.77 0.30
C MET A 24 1.91 -7.30 -0.15
N HIS A 25 2.00 -7.89 -1.36
CA HIS A 25 3.22 -8.57 -1.80
C HIS A 25 4.10 -7.64 -2.64
N TRP A 26 5.41 -7.66 -2.34
CA TRP A 26 6.49 -7.06 -3.14
C TRP A 26 6.61 -5.54 -3.08
N GLY A 27 5.99 -4.87 -2.12
CA GLY A 27 6.03 -3.40 -2.00
C GLY A 27 7.45 -2.81 -2.04
N ALA A 28 8.35 -3.32 -1.20
CA ALA A 28 9.74 -2.89 -1.10
C ALA A 28 10.57 -3.22 -2.35
N LEU A 29 10.11 -4.16 -3.18
CA LEU A 29 10.75 -4.46 -4.46
C LEU A 29 10.42 -3.43 -5.54
N TRP A 30 9.47 -2.52 -5.33
CA TRP A 30 9.01 -1.63 -6.40
C TRP A 30 8.96 -0.15 -6.01
N ALA A 31 8.95 0.17 -4.72
CA ALA A 31 9.01 1.55 -4.24
C ALA A 31 9.43 1.65 -2.77
N ASN A 32 10.01 2.79 -2.40
CA ASN A 32 10.22 3.14 -1.01
C ASN A 32 8.87 3.33 -0.30
N GLN A 33 8.76 2.84 0.94
CA GLN A 33 7.54 2.93 1.75
C GLN A 33 6.29 2.32 1.08
N ALA A 34 6.40 1.28 0.26
CA ALA A 34 5.26 0.63 -0.39
C ALA A 34 4.83 -0.71 0.25
N GLU A 35 5.31 -1.00 1.46
CA GLU A 35 4.98 -2.23 2.19
C GLU A 35 3.65 -2.08 2.94
N ALA A 36 2.55 -2.62 2.42
CA ALA A 36 1.22 -2.49 3.05
C ALA A 36 1.18 -3.08 4.48
N ASN A 37 2.01 -4.08 4.78
CA ASN A 37 2.12 -4.68 6.10
C ASN A 37 2.65 -3.70 7.17
N ALA A 38 3.31 -2.60 6.79
CA ALA A 38 3.66 -1.55 7.75
C ALA A 38 2.42 -0.83 8.33
N LEU A 39 1.24 -1.05 7.74
CA LEU A 39 -0.04 -0.54 8.23
C LEU A 39 -0.77 -1.54 9.14
N THR A 40 -0.43 -2.84 9.15
CA THR A 40 -1.21 -3.88 9.83
C THR A 40 -0.82 -4.04 11.32
N HIS A 41 -1.67 -4.72 12.09
CA HIS A 41 -1.39 -5.05 13.49
C HIS A 41 -0.40 -6.22 13.59
N PRO A 42 0.50 -6.23 14.60
CA PRO A 42 1.38 -7.37 14.85
C PRO A 42 0.65 -8.52 15.55
N GLU A 43 -0.57 -8.28 16.01
CA GLU A 43 -1.38 -9.25 16.73
C GLU A 43 -1.80 -10.39 15.81
N SER A 44 -1.84 -11.59 16.40
CA SER A 44 -2.33 -12.79 15.77
C SER A 44 -3.44 -13.40 16.61
N CYS A 45 -4.34 -14.14 15.96
CA CYS A 45 -5.37 -14.87 16.66
C CYS A 45 -4.73 -15.86 17.66
N PRO A 46 -5.11 -15.86 18.95
CA PRO A 46 -4.46 -16.68 19.97
C PRO A 46 -4.66 -18.19 19.77
N ILE A 47 -5.61 -18.60 18.92
CA ILE A 47 -5.91 -20.00 18.62
C ILE A 47 -5.27 -20.43 17.30
N SER A 48 -5.54 -19.71 16.21
CA SER A 48 -5.05 -20.10 14.87
C SER A 48 -3.67 -19.56 14.53
N LEU A 49 -3.18 -18.58 15.29
CA LEU A 49 -1.97 -17.80 15.02
C LEU A 49 -2.01 -17.04 13.69
N GLU A 50 -3.19 -16.95 13.05
CA GLU A 50 -3.36 -16.16 11.82
C GLU A 50 -3.19 -14.67 12.15
N PRO A 51 -2.32 -13.94 11.42
CA PRO A 51 -2.11 -12.51 11.63
C PRO A 51 -3.33 -11.70 11.19
N GLU A 52 -3.58 -10.58 11.86
CA GLU A 52 -4.66 -9.65 11.51
C GLU A 52 -4.31 -8.79 10.28
N LEU A 53 -4.27 -9.42 9.10
CA LEU A 53 -3.90 -8.77 7.82
C LEU A 53 -5.09 -8.27 7.00
N LYS A 54 -6.33 -8.61 7.39
CA LYS A 54 -7.52 -8.41 6.52
C LYS A 54 -8.18 -7.04 6.66
N ALA A 55 -7.89 -6.28 7.71
CA ALA A 55 -8.45 -4.95 7.90
C ALA A 55 -7.55 -4.07 8.79
N CYS A 56 -7.41 -2.80 8.41
CA CYS A 56 -6.78 -1.79 9.24
C CYS A 56 -7.43 -0.43 8.96
N ALA A 57 -7.66 0.36 10.02
CA ALA A 57 -8.05 1.75 9.87
C ALA A 57 -6.87 2.59 9.34
N VAL A 58 -7.09 3.28 8.23
CA VAL A 58 -6.10 4.12 7.56
C VAL A 58 -6.64 5.52 7.36
N ASN A 59 -5.73 6.49 7.20
CA ASN A 59 -6.05 7.85 6.77
C ASN A 59 -5.34 8.11 5.44
N LEU A 60 -6.09 8.56 4.43
CA LEU A 60 -5.53 8.92 3.13
C LEU A 60 -5.13 10.38 3.11
N VAL A 61 -3.92 10.65 2.62
CA VAL A 61 -3.43 12.02 2.39
C VAL A 61 -2.85 12.06 0.98
N PRO A 62 -3.28 12.99 0.11
CA PRO A 62 -2.68 13.16 -1.20
C PRO A 62 -1.23 13.63 -1.06
N ILE A 63 -0.34 13.10 -1.89
CA ILE A 63 1.08 13.49 -1.92
C ILE A 63 1.35 14.34 -3.16
N SER A 64 2.16 15.37 -3.02
CA SER A 64 2.60 16.22 -4.13
C SER A 64 3.46 15.42 -5.11
N GLU A 65 3.41 15.75 -6.40
CA GLU A 65 4.26 15.10 -7.43
C GLU A 65 5.75 15.15 -7.07
N THR A 66 6.19 16.22 -6.41
CA THR A 66 7.57 16.38 -5.91
C THR A 66 7.99 15.31 -4.91
N ASP A 67 7.04 14.82 -4.11
CA ASP A 67 7.28 13.81 -3.09
C ASP A 67 7.20 12.38 -3.69
N SER A 68 6.43 12.22 -4.78
CA SER A 68 6.33 10.96 -5.53
C SER A 68 7.66 10.58 -6.22
N MET A 69 8.38 11.55 -6.78
CA MET A 69 9.64 11.30 -7.50
C MET A 69 10.82 10.91 -6.59
N ARG A 70 10.80 11.29 -5.31
CA ARG A 70 11.81 10.87 -4.32
C ARG A 70 11.63 9.42 -3.84
N SER A 71 10.47 8.82 -4.11
CA SER A 71 10.11 7.49 -3.61
C SER A 71 10.56 6.34 -4.51
N GLN A 72 10.99 6.63 -5.74
CA GLN A 72 11.49 5.61 -6.67
C GLN A 72 12.95 5.28 -6.35
N ASN A 73 13.27 4.00 -6.26
CA ASN A 73 14.62 3.54 -5.95
C ASN A 73 15.54 3.81 -7.17
N PRO A 74 16.56 4.67 -7.06
CA PRO A 74 17.37 5.08 -8.21
C PRO A 74 18.25 3.94 -8.79
N ASN A 75 18.39 2.82 -8.08
CA ASN A 75 19.17 1.65 -8.52
C ASN A 75 18.30 0.51 -9.12
N GLN A 76 17.02 0.76 -9.40
CA GLN A 76 16.17 -0.25 -10.04
C GLN A 76 16.14 -0.09 -11.56
N GLU A 77 16.75 -1.05 -12.24
CA GLU A 77 16.49 -1.29 -13.67
C GLU A 77 14.98 -1.54 -13.86
N PRO A 78 14.32 -0.91 -14.85
CA PRO A 78 12.90 -1.11 -15.07
C PRO A 78 12.67 -2.56 -15.54
N LEU A 79 12.24 -3.43 -14.63
CA LEU A 79 11.72 -4.76 -14.93
C LEU A 79 10.42 -4.64 -15.75
N GLY A 80 10.55 -4.38 -17.04
CA GLY A 80 9.41 -4.10 -17.93
C GLY A 80 8.55 -2.95 -17.41
N THR A 81 7.35 -2.77 -17.96
CA THR A 81 6.36 -1.90 -17.34
C THR A 81 6.08 -2.45 -15.94
N PRO A 82 6.45 -1.77 -14.83
CA PRO A 82 6.12 -2.29 -13.52
C PRO A 82 4.60 -2.41 -13.49
N ILE A 83 4.10 -3.59 -13.16
CA ILE A 83 2.72 -3.76 -12.71
C ILE A 83 2.63 -2.97 -11.41
N LEU A 84 2.51 -1.64 -11.54
CA LEU A 84 2.37 -0.74 -10.41
C LEU A 84 1.09 -1.16 -9.73
N GLN A 85 1.29 -1.83 -8.62
CA GLN A 85 0.26 -2.23 -7.71
C GLN A 85 -0.39 -0.94 -7.18
N LYS A 86 -1.56 -0.61 -7.72
CA LYS A 86 -2.27 0.63 -7.37
C LYS A 86 -3.16 0.40 -6.16
N LEU A 87 -3.12 1.35 -5.23
CA LEU A 87 -4.11 1.46 -4.18
C LEU A 87 -5.47 1.78 -4.82
N LYS A 88 -6.43 0.88 -4.72
CA LYS A 88 -7.78 1.15 -5.23
C LYS A 88 -8.54 1.99 -4.19
N VAL A 89 -9.13 3.09 -4.67
CA VAL A 89 -9.89 4.04 -3.86
C VAL A 89 -11.24 4.26 -4.54
N PHE A 90 -12.33 4.30 -3.78
CA PHE A 90 -13.66 4.60 -4.34
C PHE A 90 -13.83 6.11 -4.60
N SER A 91 -14.53 6.48 -5.68
CA SER A 91 -14.83 7.89 -6.06
C SER A 91 -16.07 8.44 -5.38
#